data_AF-A0AAE0E6Y4-F1
#
_entry.id   AF-A0AAE0E6Y4-F1
#
_cell.length_a   1.000
_cell.length_b   1.000
_cell.length_c   1.000
_cell.angle_alpha   90.00
_cell.angle_beta   90.00
_cell.angle_gamma   90.00
#
_symmetry.space_group_name_H-M   'P 1'
#
loop_
_entity.id
_entity.type
_entity.pdbx_description
1 polymer ?
#
loop_
_entity_poly.entity_id
_entity_poly.type
_entity_poly.pdbx_seq_one_letter_code
_entity_poly.pdbx_strand_id
1 'polypeptide(L)'
;MQKGEYWVVRMFLKGHTCNINGFHARLRQENSWTVSELLALKLQVHGHSLKPKDIMVEMQVEHGLHLLYTKAWRAKDHAEASVFGPPEESFKLLPAYCHRFKEVNPGTITAIKTNVANQFEYMFIIHAASLHRFQTMIRPIISIDGTYLKGKFSGIMFVAICLDAINQVFPLAYGFGDVEDEMSWSWFLNELKNAIGSPEDCMKTLQM
;
A
#
# COMPACT_ATOMS: atom_id res chain seq x y z
N MET A 1 64.00 1.80 1.69
CA MET A 1 62.82 2.64 1.39
C MET A 1 61.62 1.73 1.19
N GLN A 2 60.58 1.89 2.00
CA GLN A 2 59.38 1.05 2.00
C GLN A 2 58.55 1.24 0.73
N LYS A 3 58.01 0.15 0.17
CA LYS A 3 57.05 0.19 -0.94
C LYS A 3 55.71 0.69 -0.40
N GLY A 4 55.36 1.95 -0.71
CA GLY A 4 54.02 2.46 -0.45
C GLY A 4 53.02 1.87 -1.45
N GLU A 5 51.89 1.37 -0.96
CA GLU A 5 50.74 1.02 -1.79
C GLU A 5 50.01 2.31 -2.19
N TYR A 6 50.27 2.78 -3.41
CA TYR A 6 49.46 3.82 -4.02
C TYR A 6 48.90 3.32 -5.36
N TRP A 7 47.65 3.71 -5.62
CA TRP A 7 46.99 3.40 -6.87
C TRP A 7 47.50 4.33 -7.97
N VAL A 8 47.86 3.75 -9.12
CA VAL A 8 48.27 4.49 -10.32
C VAL A 8 47.23 4.23 -11.40
N VAL A 9 46.59 5.29 -11.88
CA VAL A 9 45.76 5.22 -13.08
C VAL A 9 46.69 4.98 -14.27
N ARG A 10 46.66 3.76 -14.83
CA ARG A 10 47.55 3.37 -15.93
C ARG A 10 47.08 3.85 -17.30
N MET A 11 45.79 4.16 -17.44
CA MET A 11 45.20 4.55 -18.72
C MET A 11 43.96 5.39 -18.47
N PHE A 12 43.91 6.58 -19.08
CA PHE A 12 42.75 7.46 -19.08
C PHE A 12 42.43 7.82 -20.53
N LEU A 13 41.30 7.31 -21.04
CA LEU A 13 40.80 7.62 -22.38
C LEU A 13 39.72 8.69 -22.26
N LYS A 14 40.06 9.92 -22.65
CA LYS A 14 39.21 11.12 -22.50
C LYS A 14 37.99 11.13 -23.45
N GLY A 15 38.07 10.40 -24.58
CA GLY A 15 36.96 10.21 -25.52
C GLY A 15 36.57 8.75 -25.57
N HIS A 16 35.28 8.45 -25.39
CA HIS A 16 34.77 7.09 -25.57
C HIS A 16 34.43 6.87 -27.05
N THR A 17 34.99 5.81 -27.64
CA THR A 17 34.59 5.29 -28.96
C THR A 17 33.89 3.94 -28.82
N CYS A 18 33.35 3.65 -27.63
CA CYS A 18 32.55 2.46 -27.40
C CYS A 18 31.29 2.57 -28.26
N ASN A 19 31.24 1.77 -29.32
CA ASN A 19 30.04 1.59 -30.11
C ASN A 19 28.92 1.04 -29.20
N ILE A 20 27.74 1.67 -29.26
CA ILE A 20 26.52 1.30 -28.52
C ILE A 20 26.20 -0.21 -28.68
N ASN A 21 26.66 -0.83 -29.76
CA ASN A 21 26.49 -2.27 -30.01
C ASN A 21 27.13 -3.20 -28.96
N GLY A 22 28.05 -2.70 -28.12
CA GLY A 22 28.60 -3.44 -26.97
C GLY A 22 27.64 -3.57 -25.78
N PHE A 23 26.59 -2.76 -25.70
CA PHE A 23 25.59 -2.80 -24.61
C PHE A 23 24.62 -3.98 -24.71
N HIS A 24 24.63 -4.74 -25.81
CA HIS A 24 23.83 -5.97 -25.94
C HIS A 24 24.32 -7.12 -25.05
N ALA A 25 25.51 -6.99 -24.44
CA ALA A 25 25.91 -7.86 -23.35
C ALA A 25 25.18 -7.40 -22.08
N ARG A 26 24.02 -8.04 -21.79
CA ARG A 26 23.29 -8.02 -20.51
C ARG A 26 24.13 -7.37 -19.42
N LEU A 27 23.83 -6.12 -19.06
CA LEU A 27 24.61 -5.34 -18.10
C LEU A 27 24.61 -6.05 -16.75
N ARG A 28 25.55 -6.99 -16.57
CA ARG A 28 25.73 -7.77 -15.35
C ARG A 28 26.12 -6.83 -14.21
N GLN A 29 26.72 -5.68 -14.54
CA GLN A 29 27.33 -4.74 -13.62
C GLN A 29 26.44 -3.58 -13.16
N GLU A 30 25.26 -3.35 -13.74
CA GLU A 30 24.40 -2.27 -13.23
C GLU A 30 23.80 -2.62 -11.87
N ASN A 31 24.03 -1.73 -10.90
CA ASN A 31 23.54 -1.86 -9.54
C ASN A 31 22.03 -1.55 -9.52
N SER A 32 21.24 -2.45 -8.93
CA SER A 32 19.78 -2.24 -8.74
C SER A 32 19.50 -0.96 -7.96
N TRP A 33 20.44 -0.52 -7.14
CA TRP A 33 20.37 0.75 -6.43
C TRP A 33 20.32 1.97 -7.38
N THR A 34 21.17 2.04 -8.41
CA THR A 34 21.15 3.17 -9.35
C THR A 34 19.86 3.23 -10.15
N VAL A 35 19.34 2.06 -10.57
CA VAL A 35 18.02 1.97 -11.21
C VAL A 35 16.93 2.41 -10.23
N SER A 36 17.06 2.08 -8.95
CA SER A 36 16.10 2.49 -7.93
C SER A 36 16.06 4.00 -7.71
N GLU A 37 17.19 4.72 -7.79
CA GLU A 37 17.21 6.18 -7.66
C GLU A 37 16.46 6.85 -8.80
N LEU A 38 16.64 6.38 -10.04
CA LEU A 38 15.90 6.87 -11.21
C LEU A 38 14.40 6.62 -11.06
N LEU A 39 14.02 5.44 -10.55
CA LEU A 39 12.63 5.09 -10.28
C LEU A 39 12.04 5.88 -9.11
N ALA A 40 12.81 6.18 -8.07
CA ALA A 40 12.33 6.88 -6.87
C ALA A 40 11.79 8.26 -7.23
N LEU A 41 12.50 8.99 -8.09
CA LEU A 41 12.06 10.30 -8.60
C LEU A 41 10.70 10.20 -9.30
N LYS A 42 10.50 9.16 -10.11
CA LYS A 42 9.24 8.93 -10.81
C LYS A 42 8.12 8.49 -9.87
N LEU A 43 8.41 7.61 -8.91
CA LEU A 43 7.46 7.18 -7.90
C LEU A 43 6.95 8.37 -7.06
N GLN A 44 7.83 9.31 -6.70
CA GLN A 44 7.46 10.52 -5.97
C GLN A 44 6.49 11.41 -6.74
N VAL A 45 6.68 11.54 -8.07
CA VAL A 45 5.82 12.38 -8.92
C VAL A 45 4.49 11.70 -9.22
N HIS A 46 4.51 10.42 -9.60
CA HIS A 46 3.33 9.72 -10.08
C HIS A 46 2.51 9.05 -8.97
N GLY A 47 3.08 8.86 -7.78
CA GLY A 47 2.42 8.28 -6.62
C GLY A 47 2.10 6.79 -6.72
N HIS A 48 2.46 6.11 -7.81
CA HIS A 48 2.24 4.69 -7.98
C HIS A 48 3.48 3.99 -8.52
N SER A 49 3.67 2.75 -8.05
CA SER A 49 4.83 1.96 -8.38
C SER A 49 4.61 1.11 -9.62
N LEU A 50 5.60 1.09 -10.51
CA LEU A 50 5.57 0.35 -11.76
C LEU A 50 5.73 -1.17 -11.52
N LYS A 51 5.19 -1.99 -12.42
CA LYS A 51 5.48 -3.42 -12.38
C LYS A 51 6.91 -3.66 -12.86
N PRO A 52 7.62 -4.71 -12.40
CA PRO A 52 8.98 -4.98 -12.84
C PRO A 52 9.13 -5.10 -14.37
N LYS A 53 8.12 -5.60 -15.08
CA LYS A 53 8.12 -5.66 -16.55
C LYS A 53 8.05 -4.27 -17.19
N ASP A 54 7.24 -3.38 -16.61
CA ASP A 54 7.10 -2.01 -17.10
C ASP A 54 8.41 -1.24 -16.86
N ILE A 55 9.03 -1.45 -15.69
CA ILE A 55 10.37 -0.94 -15.37
C ILE A 55 11.41 -1.40 -16.40
N MET A 56 11.39 -2.68 -16.80
CA MET A 56 12.32 -3.18 -17.82
C MET A 56 12.13 -2.48 -19.17
N VAL A 57 10.88 -2.28 -19.60
CA VAL A 57 10.57 -1.61 -20.87
C VAL A 57 10.99 -0.14 -20.80
N GLU A 58 10.65 0.54 -19.72
CA GLU A 58 10.96 1.95 -19.54
C GLU A 58 12.47 2.21 -19.53
N MET A 59 13.22 1.41 -18.77
CA MET A 59 14.69 1.52 -18.69
C MET A 59 15.34 1.24 -20.05
N GLN A 60 14.75 0.34 -20.85
CA GLN A 60 15.19 0.11 -22.22
C GLN A 60 14.89 1.32 -23.13
N VAL A 61 13.71 1.91 -23.05
CA VAL A 61 13.28 3.01 -23.93
C VAL A 61 14.01 4.31 -23.60
N GLU A 62 14.13 4.67 -22.33
CA GLU A 62 14.67 5.96 -21.92
C GLU A 62 16.20 5.96 -21.80
N HIS A 63 16.78 4.82 -21.45
CA HIS A 63 18.20 4.73 -21.11
C HIS A 63 18.95 3.66 -21.92
N GLY A 64 18.27 2.90 -22.79
CA GLY A 64 18.89 1.80 -23.54
C GLY A 64 19.27 0.59 -22.66
N LEU A 65 18.77 0.53 -21.43
CA LEU A 65 19.19 -0.45 -20.42
C LEU A 65 18.32 -1.71 -20.46
N HIS A 66 18.92 -2.83 -20.88
CA HIS A 66 18.28 -4.13 -20.83
C HIS A 66 18.42 -4.79 -19.45
N LEU A 67 17.41 -4.60 -18.61
CA LEU A 67 17.37 -5.17 -17.26
C LEU A 67 16.91 -6.63 -17.24
N LEU A 68 17.46 -7.41 -16.30
CA LEU A 68 16.84 -8.68 -15.90
C LEU A 68 15.63 -8.40 -14.99
N TYR A 69 14.62 -9.25 -15.06
CA TYR A 69 13.42 -9.16 -14.21
C TYR A 69 13.77 -9.04 -12.73
N THR A 70 14.72 -9.85 -12.24
CA THR A 70 15.15 -9.82 -10.84
C THR A 70 15.81 -8.50 -10.44
N LYS A 71 16.51 -7.83 -11.36
CA LYS A 71 17.08 -6.50 -11.13
C LYS A 71 15.97 -5.44 -11.07
N ALA A 72 15.03 -5.48 -12.00
CA ALA A 72 13.88 -4.57 -12.00
C ALA A 72 13.04 -4.73 -10.72
N TRP A 73 12.83 -5.98 -10.26
CA TRP A 73 12.14 -6.26 -9.00
C TRP A 73 12.89 -5.71 -7.78
N ARG A 74 14.21 -5.91 -7.69
CA ARG A 74 15.02 -5.35 -6.60
C ARG A 74 15.09 -3.83 -6.63
N ALA A 75 15.22 -3.24 -7.83
CA ALA A 75 15.24 -1.80 -8.00
C ALA A 75 13.89 -1.18 -7.58
N LYS A 76 12.78 -1.85 -7.91
CA LYS A 76 11.44 -1.49 -7.42
C LYS A 76 11.38 -1.49 -5.89
N ASP A 77 11.78 -2.58 -5.26
CA ASP A 77 11.74 -2.74 -3.80
C ASP A 77 12.56 -1.64 -3.10
N HIS A 78 13.77 -1.35 -3.61
CA HIS A 78 14.59 -0.24 -3.11
C HIS A 78 13.95 1.14 -3.31
N ALA A 79 13.35 1.39 -4.48
CA ALA A 79 12.69 2.66 -4.78
C ALA A 79 11.47 2.87 -3.86
N GLU A 80 10.63 1.85 -3.69
CA GLU A 80 9.48 1.89 -2.79
C GLU A 80 9.90 2.13 -1.34
N ALA A 81 10.90 1.40 -0.85
CA ALA A 81 11.43 1.60 0.49
C ALA A 81 12.04 3.00 0.70
N SER A 82 12.68 3.56 -0.34
CA SER A 82 13.24 4.92 -0.27
C SER A 82 12.18 6.02 -0.28
N VAL A 83 11.05 5.82 -0.97
CA VAL A 83 10.01 6.85 -1.13
C VAL A 83 8.97 6.76 -0.02
N PHE A 84 8.49 5.56 0.29
CA PHE A 84 7.42 5.36 1.26
C PHE A 84 7.93 4.97 2.66
N GLY A 85 9.22 4.64 2.77
CA GLY A 85 9.77 4.03 3.97
C GLY A 85 9.50 2.51 4.03
N PRO A 86 10.07 1.83 5.02
CA PRO A 86 9.82 0.42 5.27
C PRO A 86 8.35 0.22 5.68
N PRO A 87 7.62 -0.77 5.13
CA PRO A 87 6.21 -0.94 5.45
C PRO A 87 5.95 -1.23 6.94
N GLU A 88 6.93 -1.79 7.65
CA GLU A 88 6.89 -2.02 9.10
C GLU A 88 6.69 -0.71 9.88
N GLU A 89 7.24 0.40 9.41
CA GLU A 89 7.03 1.72 10.01
C GLU A 89 5.63 2.26 9.70
N SER A 90 5.12 2.02 8.50
CA SER A 90 3.75 2.41 8.12
C SER A 90 2.70 1.77 9.04
N PHE A 91 2.84 0.50 9.41
CA PHE A 91 1.94 -0.14 10.37
C PHE A 91 1.99 0.49 11.77
N LYS A 92 3.18 0.94 12.22
CA LYS A 92 3.33 1.66 13.50
C LYS A 92 2.65 3.03 13.50
N LEU A 93 2.43 3.62 12.33
CA LEU A 93 1.76 4.91 12.18
C LEU A 93 0.23 4.79 12.17
N LEU A 94 -0.35 3.58 12.03
CA LEU A 94 -1.80 3.39 11.97
C LEU A 94 -2.57 3.99 13.16
N PRO A 95 -2.12 3.87 14.43
CA PRO A 95 -2.82 4.53 15.54
C PRO A 95 -2.86 6.05 15.41
N ALA A 96 -1.74 6.67 15.03
CA ALA A 96 -1.66 8.12 14.82
C ALA A 96 -2.51 8.56 13.60
N TYR A 97 -2.50 7.77 12.53
CA TYR A 97 -3.37 7.98 11.37
C TYR A 97 -4.84 7.93 11.77
N CYS A 98 -5.26 6.87 12.47
CA CYS A 98 -6.63 6.71 12.96
C CYS A 98 -7.06 7.87 13.88
N HIS A 99 -6.18 8.32 14.77
CA HIS A 99 -6.44 9.47 15.62
C HIS A 99 -6.73 10.72 14.80
N ARG A 100 -5.80 11.09 13.90
CA ARG A 100 -5.95 12.25 13.03
C ARG A 100 -7.16 12.12 12.11
N PHE A 101 -7.47 10.90 11.67
CA PHE A 101 -8.62 10.64 10.81
C PHE A 101 -9.94 10.96 11.51
N LYS A 102 -10.06 10.62 12.81
CA LYS A 102 -11.21 11.01 13.65
C LYS A 102 -11.26 12.51 13.91
N GLU A 103 -10.11 13.16 14.11
CA GLU A 103 -10.05 14.62 14.31
C GLU A 103 -10.54 15.38 13.07
N VAL A 104 -10.10 14.97 11.89
CA VAL A 104 -10.46 15.62 10.62
C VAL A 104 -11.89 15.28 10.18
N ASN A 105 -12.38 14.08 10.54
CA ASN A 105 -13.74 13.63 10.23
C ASN A 105 -14.48 13.21 11.51
N PRO A 106 -14.99 14.18 12.30
CA PRO A 106 -15.73 13.90 13.52
C PRO A 106 -16.88 12.92 13.29
N GLY A 107 -17.02 11.94 14.18
CA GLY A 107 -18.01 10.85 14.07
C GLY A 107 -17.51 9.61 13.31
N THR A 108 -16.29 9.65 12.74
CA THR A 108 -15.65 8.45 12.19
C THR A 108 -15.29 7.52 13.33
N ILE A 109 -15.64 6.24 13.20
CA ILE A 109 -15.28 5.22 14.17
C ILE A 109 -14.14 4.41 13.57
N THR A 110 -13.09 4.23 14.36
CA THR A 110 -11.99 3.33 14.02
C THR A 110 -11.60 2.52 15.25
N ALA A 111 -11.22 1.27 15.01
CA ALA A 111 -10.68 0.37 16.02
C ALA A 111 -9.40 -0.26 15.49
N ILE A 112 -8.41 -0.44 16.36
CA ILE A 112 -7.18 -1.16 16.07
C ILE A 112 -6.99 -2.20 17.17
N LYS A 113 -6.72 -3.44 16.78
CA LYS A 113 -6.30 -4.52 17.67
C LYS A 113 -4.83 -4.82 17.42
N THR A 114 -4.09 -4.98 18.50
CA THR A 114 -2.71 -5.46 18.48
C THR A 114 -2.59 -6.78 19.22
N ASN A 115 -1.63 -7.60 18.81
CA ASN A 115 -1.31 -8.84 19.51
C ASN A 115 -0.55 -8.57 20.83
N VAL A 116 -0.18 -9.64 21.54
CA VAL A 116 0.58 -9.58 22.81
C VAL A 116 1.96 -8.92 22.68
N ALA A 117 2.53 -8.89 21.48
CA ALA A 117 3.80 -8.26 21.17
C ALA A 117 3.64 -6.80 20.70
N ASN A 118 2.44 -6.22 20.85
CA ASN A 118 2.10 -4.88 20.39
C ASN A 118 2.30 -4.68 18.87
N GLN A 119 2.08 -5.75 18.09
CA GLN A 119 2.11 -5.70 16.64
C GLN A 119 0.69 -5.60 16.10
N PHE A 120 0.54 -4.93 14.97
CA PHE A 120 -0.72 -4.81 14.28
C PHE A 120 -1.35 -6.18 13.99
N GLU A 121 -2.63 -6.35 14.31
CA GLU A 121 -3.39 -7.56 14.06
C GLU A 121 -4.64 -7.23 13.24
N TYR A 122 -5.53 -6.37 13.75
CA TYR A 122 -6.77 -5.98 13.07
C TYR A 122 -6.99 -4.47 13.05
N MET A 123 -7.70 -3.99 12.03
CA MET A 123 -8.19 -2.61 11.93
C MET A 123 -9.61 -2.58 11.41
N PHE A 124 -10.40 -1.63 11.92
CA PHE A 124 -11.74 -1.33 11.45
C PHE A 124 -11.87 0.17 11.21
N ILE A 125 -12.55 0.55 10.14
CA ILE A 125 -12.91 1.92 9.82
C ILE A 125 -14.35 1.97 9.31
N ILE A 126 -15.12 2.90 9.85
CA ILE A 126 -16.38 3.37 9.28
C ILE A 126 -16.38 4.90 9.29
N HIS A 127 -16.63 5.48 8.11
CA HIS A 127 -16.65 6.93 7.95
C HIS A 127 -17.91 7.50 8.59
N ALA A 128 -17.80 8.68 9.23
CA ALA A 128 -18.96 9.39 9.78
C ALA A 128 -20.09 9.56 8.76
N ALA A 129 -19.72 9.96 7.54
CA ALA A 129 -20.66 10.16 6.43
C ALA A 129 -21.34 8.85 6.01
N SER A 130 -20.58 7.74 5.98
CA SER A 130 -21.13 6.42 5.64
C SER A 130 -22.11 5.93 6.70
N LEU A 131 -21.75 6.07 7.98
CA LEU A 131 -22.62 5.72 9.10
C LEU A 131 -23.90 6.55 9.10
N HIS A 132 -23.78 7.87 8.96
CA HIS A 132 -24.92 8.77 8.91
C HIS A 132 -25.87 8.44 7.76
N ARG A 133 -25.33 8.20 6.56
CA ARG A 133 -26.13 7.85 5.39
C ARG A 133 -26.80 6.49 5.55
N PHE A 134 -26.11 5.53 6.18
CA PHE A 134 -26.69 4.22 6.50
C PHE A 134 -27.91 4.35 7.42
N GLN A 135 -27.81 5.17 8.46
CA GLN A 135 -28.86 5.35 9.46
C GLN A 135 -30.07 6.14 8.94
N THR A 136 -29.92 6.94 7.89
CA THR A 136 -30.96 7.90 7.47
C THR A 136 -31.57 7.64 6.08
N MET A 137 -30.79 7.09 5.14
CA MET A 137 -31.17 7.11 3.71
C MET A 137 -31.01 5.76 3.00
N ILE A 138 -30.24 4.83 3.56
CA ILE A 138 -29.91 3.55 2.91
C ILE A 138 -30.82 2.45 3.46
N ARG A 139 -31.17 1.48 2.60
CA ARG A 139 -31.88 0.28 3.02
C ARG A 139 -31.01 -0.49 4.03
N PRO A 140 -31.57 -1.07 5.10
CA PRO A 140 -30.81 -1.78 6.13
C PRO A 140 -30.41 -3.19 5.65
N ILE A 141 -29.77 -3.26 4.47
CA ILE A 141 -29.21 -4.47 3.87
C ILE A 141 -27.72 -4.23 3.72
N ILE A 142 -26.94 -5.11 4.33
CA ILE A 142 -25.48 -5.08 4.28
C ILE A 142 -25.02 -6.35 3.60
N SER A 143 -24.20 -6.20 2.56
CA SER A 143 -23.44 -7.29 1.96
C SER A 143 -21.98 -7.12 2.34
N ILE A 144 -21.30 -8.21 2.67
CA ILE A 144 -19.93 -8.19 3.16
C ILE A 144 -19.14 -9.21 2.36
N ASP A 145 -17.95 -8.81 1.92
CA ASP A 145 -17.00 -9.69 1.23
C ASP A 145 -15.59 -9.49 1.76
N GLY A 146 -14.77 -10.53 1.62
CA GLY A 146 -13.37 -10.57 2.02
C GLY A 146 -12.46 -10.73 0.82
N THR A 147 -11.36 -9.98 0.76
CA THR A 147 -10.37 -10.13 -0.32
C THR A 147 -8.95 -10.21 0.22
N TYR A 148 -8.15 -11.11 -0.34
CA TYR A 148 -6.75 -11.30 0.05
C TYR A 148 -5.88 -10.14 -0.43
N LEU A 149 -5.17 -9.54 0.52
CA LEU A 149 -4.13 -8.56 0.25
C LEU A 149 -2.86 -9.26 -0.22
N LYS A 150 -2.35 -8.83 -1.38
CA LYS A 150 -1.08 -9.33 -1.94
C LYS A 150 0.03 -8.35 -1.59
N GLY A 151 1.12 -8.86 -1.04
CA GLY A 151 2.29 -8.05 -0.72
C GLY A 151 3.26 -8.78 0.20
N LYS A 152 4.25 -8.03 0.70
CA LYS A 152 5.18 -8.52 1.73
C LYS A 152 4.45 -8.90 3.03
N PHE A 153 3.39 -8.16 3.33
CA PHE A 153 2.49 -8.42 4.44
C PHE A 153 1.16 -8.89 3.84
N SER A 154 0.93 -10.21 3.89
CA SER A 154 -0.35 -10.79 3.52
C SER A 154 -1.40 -10.45 4.57
N GLY A 155 -2.65 -10.42 4.14
CA GLY A 155 -3.78 -10.17 5.03
C GLY A 155 -5.09 -10.36 4.29
N ILE A 156 -6.19 -10.11 4.98
CA ILE A 156 -7.53 -10.00 4.42
C ILE A 156 -8.05 -8.58 4.61
N MET A 157 -8.71 -8.06 3.57
CA MET A 157 -9.50 -6.85 3.66
C MET A 157 -10.97 -7.22 3.58
N PHE A 158 -11.72 -6.86 4.62
CA PHE A 158 -13.18 -6.97 4.66
C PHE A 158 -13.79 -5.67 4.15
N VAL A 159 -14.82 -5.77 3.32
CA VAL A 159 -15.59 -4.62 2.86
C VAL A 159 -17.05 -4.87 3.11
N ALA A 160 -17.67 -4.03 3.93
CA ALA A 160 -19.12 -3.96 4.08
C ALA A 160 -19.66 -2.91 3.12
N ILE A 161 -20.63 -3.31 2.30
CA ILE A 161 -21.34 -2.45 1.36
C ILE A 161 -22.84 -2.47 1.63
N CYS A 162 -23.51 -1.41 1.21
CA CYS A 162 -24.95 -1.32 1.19
C CYS A 162 -25.44 -0.90 -0.20
N LEU A 163 -26.75 -0.98 -0.41
CA LEU A 163 -27.41 -0.47 -1.59
C LEU A 163 -28.26 0.74 -1.23
N ASP A 164 -28.02 1.86 -1.90
CA ASP A 164 -28.87 3.02 -1.74
C ASP A 164 -30.27 2.82 -2.38
N ALA A 165 -31.11 3.85 -2.31
CA ALA A 165 -32.48 3.78 -2.83
C ALA A 165 -32.55 3.45 -4.33
N ILE A 166 -31.50 3.76 -5.10
CA ILE A 166 -31.40 3.53 -6.55
C ILE A 166 -30.55 2.30 -6.90
N ASN A 167 -30.30 1.41 -5.93
CA ASN A 167 -29.50 0.19 -6.06
C ASN A 167 -28.03 0.44 -6.48
N GLN A 168 -27.46 1.60 -6.16
CA GLN A 168 -26.02 1.82 -6.29
C GLN A 168 -25.27 1.29 -5.07
N VAL A 169 -24.10 0.71 -5.34
CA VAL A 169 -23.20 0.21 -4.29
C VAL A 169 -22.63 1.37 -3.51
N PHE A 170 -22.83 1.35 -2.20
CA PHE A 170 -22.32 2.36 -1.28
C PHE A 170 -21.41 1.70 -0.24
N PRO A 171 -20.12 2.06 -0.16
CA PRO A 171 -19.21 1.53 0.85
C PRO A 171 -19.59 1.99 2.25
N LEU A 172 -19.81 1.03 3.15
CA LEU A 172 -20.18 1.29 4.54
C LEU A 172 -18.95 1.30 5.44
N ALA A 173 -18.22 0.19 5.50
CA ALA A 173 -17.10 0.00 6.42
C ALA A 173 -16.01 -0.89 5.83
N TYR A 174 -14.81 -0.76 6.38
CA TYR A 174 -13.62 -1.49 5.98
C TYR A 174 -13.01 -2.18 7.19
N GLY A 175 -12.56 -3.41 7.00
CA GLY A 175 -11.83 -4.21 7.98
C GLY A 175 -10.53 -4.70 7.39
N PHE A 176 -9.51 -4.86 8.22
CA PHE A 176 -8.23 -5.44 7.85
C PHE A 176 -7.85 -6.47 8.90
N GLY A 177 -7.36 -7.62 8.47
CA GLY A 177 -6.79 -8.62 9.35
C GLY A 177 -5.72 -9.48 8.71
N ASP A 178 -5.23 -10.45 9.48
CA ASP A 178 -4.07 -11.27 9.13
C ASP A 178 -4.46 -12.50 8.28
N VAL A 179 -5.54 -13.20 8.63
CA VAL A 179 -6.00 -14.43 7.98
C VAL A 179 -7.52 -14.44 7.82
N GLU A 180 -8.01 -15.09 6.77
CA GLU A 180 -9.46 -15.35 6.62
C GLU A 180 -9.88 -16.50 7.52
N ASP A 181 -10.15 -16.19 8.79
CA ASP A 181 -10.60 -17.15 9.79
C ASP A 181 -11.81 -16.66 10.60
N GLU A 182 -12.38 -17.54 11.41
CA GLU A 182 -13.55 -17.23 12.25
C GLU A 182 -13.27 -16.06 13.21
N MET A 183 -12.04 -15.95 13.72
CA MET A 183 -11.64 -14.89 14.65
C MET A 183 -11.65 -13.52 13.96
N SER A 184 -11.08 -13.42 12.77
CA SER A 184 -11.00 -12.19 11.99
C SER A 184 -12.39 -11.73 11.53
N TRP A 185 -13.21 -12.67 11.04
CA TRP A 185 -14.61 -12.41 10.70
C TRP A 185 -15.43 -11.96 11.91
N SER A 186 -15.32 -12.68 13.03
CA SER A 186 -16.07 -12.36 14.24
C SER A 186 -15.69 -10.99 14.79
N TRP A 187 -14.39 -10.67 14.78
CA TRP A 187 -13.91 -9.36 15.21
C TRP A 187 -14.47 -8.24 14.32
N PHE A 188 -14.35 -8.37 13.00
CA PHE A 188 -14.89 -7.38 12.06
C PHE A 188 -16.40 -7.19 12.20
N LEU A 189 -17.16 -8.27 12.28
CA LEU A 189 -18.62 -8.23 12.43
C LEU A 189 -19.04 -7.62 13.77
N ASN A 190 -18.27 -7.87 14.84
CA ASN A 190 -18.54 -7.26 16.14
C ASN A 190 -18.30 -5.74 16.10
N GLU A 191 -17.19 -5.28 15.52
CA GLU A 191 -16.94 -3.84 15.35
C GLU A 191 -17.99 -3.18 14.47
N LEU A 192 -18.40 -3.83 13.37
CA LEU A 192 -19.46 -3.34 12.49
C LEU A 192 -20.80 -3.21 13.24
N LYS A 193 -21.18 -4.23 14.00
CA LYS A 193 -22.40 -4.22 14.82
C LYS A 193 -22.36 -3.10 15.86
N ASN A 194 -21.24 -2.95 16.57
CA ASN A 194 -21.07 -1.93 17.60
C ASN A 194 -21.14 -0.51 17.02
N ALA A 195 -20.59 -0.31 15.82
CA ALA A 195 -20.61 0.98 15.15
C ALA A 195 -22.00 1.39 14.63
N ILE A 196 -22.75 0.44 14.06
CA ILE A 196 -24.08 0.70 13.49
C ILE A 196 -25.14 0.85 14.59
N GLY A 197 -25.03 0.06 15.66
CA GLY A 197 -26.01 0.02 16.74
C GLY A 197 -27.21 -0.88 16.43
N SER A 198 -28.32 -0.67 17.15
CA SER A 198 -29.53 -1.48 16.99
C SER A 198 -30.40 -1.00 15.81
N PRO A 199 -31.20 -1.88 15.17
CA PRO A 199 -32.14 -1.48 14.11
C PRO A 199 -33.16 -0.43 14.57
N GLU A 200 -33.53 -0.42 15.85
CA GLU A 200 -34.45 0.55 16.44
C GLU A 200 -33.87 1.97 16.45
N ASP A 201 -32.55 2.10 16.54
CA ASP A 201 -31.87 3.39 16.48
C ASP A 201 -31.77 3.92 15.04
N CYS A 202 -31.76 3.03 14.04
CA CYS A 202 -31.78 3.39 12.62
C CYS A 202 -33.17 3.81 12.12
N MET A 203 -34.26 3.49 12.82
CA MET A 203 -35.64 3.83 12.41
C MET A 203 -36.20 5.09 13.07
N LYS A 204 -35.53 5.68 14.06
CA LYS A 204 -36.01 6.87 14.79
C LYS A 204 -35.98 8.16 13.97
N THR A 205 -35.29 8.20 12.83
CA THR A 205 -35.15 9.42 12.01
C THR A 205 -36.27 9.63 10.99
N LEU A 206 -37.22 8.69 10.85
CA LEU A 206 -38.36 8.80 9.91
C LEU A 206 -39.64 9.39 10.53
N GLN A 207 -39.58 9.95 11.75
CA GLN A 207 -40.74 10.53 12.44
C GLN A 207 -40.61 12.01 12.82
N MET A 208 -39.72 12.77 12.18
CA MET A 208 -39.73 14.25 12.20
C MET A 208 -40.08 14.80 10.83
#